data_AF-A0A6J4PF24-F1
#
_entry.id   AF-A0A6J4PF24-F1
#
_cell.length_a   1.000
_cell.length_b   1.000
_cell.length_c   1.000
_cell.angle_alpha   90.00
_cell.angle_beta   90.00
_cell.angle_gamma   90.00
#
_symmetry.space_group_name_H-M   'P 1'
#
loop_
_entity.id
_entity.type
_entity.pdbx_description
1 polymer ?
#
loop_
_entity_poly.entity_id
_entity_poly.type
_entity_poly.pdbx_seq_one_letter_code
_entity_poly.pdbx_strand_id
1 'polypeptide(L)'
;MQSRARIDGLRLLGVINDTQAPGEEGARADPTRAANEAGLEVGSERYQEAMAYLLVEAALLGDEHTAFDDEGDQHAHGYASYFFTGRALDLLG
;
A
#
# COMPACT_ATOMS: atom_id res chain seq x y z
N MET A 1 10.21 10.70 11.53
CA MET A 1 9.15 10.39 10.56
C MET A 1 9.09 8.90 10.21
N GLN A 2 10.20 8.23 9.86
CA GLN A 2 10.24 6.79 9.49
C GLN A 2 9.48 5.84 10.42
N SER A 3 9.50 6.05 11.74
CA SER A 3 8.81 5.18 12.70
C SER A 3 7.28 5.21 12.56
N ARG A 4 6.70 6.37 12.23
CA ARG A 4 5.25 6.53 12.07
C ARG A 4 4.78 5.96 10.73
N ALA A 5 5.51 6.27 9.65
CA ALA A 5 5.28 5.69 8.33
C ALA A 5 5.28 4.15 8.37
N ARG A 6 6.24 3.56 9.10
CA ARG A 6 6.27 2.10 9.34
C ARG A 6 5.03 1.59 10.07
N ILE A 7 4.62 2.24 11.17
CA ILE A 7 3.46 1.81 11.95
C ILE A 7 2.17 1.91 11.13
N ASP A 8 1.96 3.05 10.47
CA ASP A 8 0.79 3.30 9.63
C ASP A 8 0.79 2.35 8.42
N GLY A 9 1.96 2.09 7.81
CA GLY A 9 2.14 1.13 6.73
C GLY A 9 1.85 -0.31 7.14
N LEU A 10 2.38 -0.79 8.27
CA LEU A 10 2.10 -2.15 8.76
C LEU A 10 0.62 -2.33 9.12
N ARG A 11 -0.02 -1.31 9.69
CA ARG A 11 -1.46 -1.36 9.96
C ARG A 11 -2.27 -1.45 8.67
N LEU A 12 -1.91 -0.63 7.67
CA LEU A 12 -2.53 -0.67 6.35
C LEU A 12 -2.35 -2.05 5.69
N LEU A 13 -1.13 -2.61 5.75
CA LEU A 13 -0.82 -3.92 5.21
C LEU A 13 -1.60 -5.05 5.89
N GLY A 14 -1.79 -4.98 7.20
CA GLY A 14 -2.61 -5.92 7.95
C GLY A 14 -4.07 -5.91 7.50
N VAL A 15 -4.66 -4.72 7.34
CA VAL A 15 -6.03 -4.59 6.82
C VAL A 15 -6.16 -5.14 5.40
N ILE A 16 -5.16 -4.88 4.54
CA ILE A 16 -5.12 -5.44 3.17
C ILE A 16 -5.10 -6.97 3.22
N ASN A 17 -4.21 -7.56 4.03
CA ASN A 17 -4.13 -9.00 4.20
C ASN A 17 -5.47 -9.57 4.67
N ASP A 18 -6.06 -8.98 5.72
CA ASP A 18 -7.28 -9.51 6.33
C ASP A 18 -8.52 -9.42 5.43
N THR A 19 -8.58 -8.43 4.54
CA THR A 19 -9.80 -8.12 3.76
C THR A 19 -9.69 -8.40 2.26
N GLN A 20 -8.47 -8.57 1.72
CA GLN A 20 -8.22 -8.63 0.27
C GLN A 20 -7.22 -9.71 -0.13
N ALA A 21 -6.22 -9.99 0.70
CA ALA A 21 -5.11 -10.89 0.38
C ALA A 21 -4.79 -11.83 1.56
N PRO A 22 -5.72 -12.69 2.02
CA PRO A 22 -5.57 -13.44 3.26
C PRO A 22 -4.47 -14.51 3.16
N GLY A 23 -3.23 -14.11 3.41
CA GLY A 23 -2.06 -14.99 3.33
C GLY A 23 -1.62 -15.33 1.91
N GLU A 24 -2.21 -14.72 0.88
CA GLU A 24 -2.00 -15.13 -0.52
C GLU A 24 -1.08 -14.14 -1.26
N GLU A 25 0.12 -14.61 -1.59
CA GLU A 25 1.03 -13.89 -2.49
C GLU A 25 0.45 -13.81 -3.91
N GLY A 26 0.57 -12.65 -4.54
CA GLY A 26 0.02 -12.35 -5.87
C GLY A 26 -1.45 -11.93 -5.84
N ALA A 27 -2.10 -11.91 -4.68
CA ALA A 27 -3.46 -11.41 -4.56
C ALA A 27 -3.52 -9.90 -4.87
N ARG A 28 -4.61 -9.49 -5.52
CA ARG A 28 -4.83 -8.09 -5.87
C ARG A 28 -5.21 -7.30 -4.62
N ALA A 29 -4.53 -6.19 -4.41
CA ALA A 29 -4.72 -5.27 -3.30
C ALA A 29 -5.11 -3.87 -3.81
N ASP A 30 -6.10 -3.29 -3.15
CA ASP A 30 -6.54 -1.92 -3.23
C ASP A 30 -6.30 -1.25 -1.86
N PRO A 31 -5.16 -0.55 -1.71
CA PRO A 31 -4.82 0.17 -0.48
C PRO A 31 -5.77 1.33 -0.18
N THR A 32 -6.42 1.91 -1.18
CA THR A 32 -7.42 2.98 -1.01
C THR A 32 -8.63 2.43 -0.25
N ARG A 33 -9.08 1.23 -0.60
CA ARG A 33 -10.18 0.55 0.10
C ARG A 33 -9.85 0.23 1.57
N ALA A 34 -8.59 -0.10 1.86
CA ALA A 34 -8.12 -0.44 3.20
C ALA A 34 -7.78 0.78 4.08
N ALA A 35 -7.58 1.97 3.49
CA ALA A 35 -7.06 3.14 4.19
C ALA A 35 -7.92 3.56 5.39
N ASN A 36 -9.24 3.66 5.19
CA ASN A 36 -10.16 4.10 6.25
C ASN A 36 -10.18 3.16 7.45
N GLU A 37 -10.17 1.84 7.20
CA GLU A 37 -10.10 0.81 8.26
C GLU A 37 -8.74 0.82 8.98
N ALA A 38 -7.66 1.20 8.28
CA ALA A 38 -6.36 1.44 8.88
C ALA A 38 -6.25 2.77 9.66
N GLY A 39 -7.30 3.60 9.66
CA GLY A 39 -7.32 4.91 10.30
C GLY A 39 -6.49 5.96 9.54
N LEU A 40 -6.40 5.80 8.22
CA LEU A 40 -5.72 6.70 7.30
C LEU A 40 -6.73 7.33 6.34
N GLU A 41 -6.58 8.63 6.11
CA GLU A 41 -7.35 9.34 5.09
C GLU A 41 -6.61 9.25 3.75
N VAL A 42 -7.31 8.80 2.71
CA VAL A 42 -6.76 8.67 1.35
C VAL A 42 -6.25 10.02 0.87
N GLY A 43 -5.02 10.06 0.35
CA GLY A 43 -4.38 11.29 -0.12
C GLY A 43 -3.77 12.17 0.98
N SER A 44 -3.97 11.84 2.27
CA SER A 44 -3.25 12.51 3.36
C SER A 44 -1.76 12.20 3.33
N GLU A 45 -0.94 13.10 3.88
CA GLU A 45 0.52 12.90 4.02
C GLU A 45 0.83 11.57 4.73
N ARG A 46 0.08 11.23 5.79
CA ARG A 46 0.26 9.96 6.51
C ARG A 46 -0.02 8.74 5.65
N TYR A 47 -1.05 8.80 4.80
CA TYR A 47 -1.35 7.74 3.86
C TYR A 47 -0.24 7.61 2.80
N GLN A 48 0.23 8.73 2.27
CA GLN A 48 1.32 8.76 1.28
C GLN A 48 2.63 8.22 1.88
N GLU A 49 2.98 8.58 3.11
CA GLU A 49 4.15 8.05 3.82
C GLU A 49 4.03 6.54 4.10
N ALA A 50 2.83 6.08 4.49
CA ALA A 50 2.54 4.66 4.70
C ALA A 50 2.67 3.85 3.40
N MET A 51 2.11 4.36 2.29
CA MET A 51 2.25 3.77 0.97
C MET A 51 3.71 3.73 0.51
N ALA A 52 4.44 4.84 0.65
CA ALA A 52 5.85 4.90 0.30
C ALA A 52 6.67 3.86 1.07
N TYR A 53 6.40 3.68 2.36
CA TYR A 53 7.04 2.63 3.16
C TYR A 53 6.79 1.23 2.59
N LEU A 54 5.53 0.89 2.27
CA LEU A 54 5.18 -0.43 1.73
C LEU A 54 5.79 -0.70 0.35
N LEU A 55 5.89 0.33 -0.49
CA LEU A 55 6.53 0.22 -1.80
C LEU A 55 8.05 0.07 -1.70
N VAL A 56 8.69 0.85 -0.81
CA VAL A 56 10.15 0.75 -0.55
C VAL A 56 10.51 -0.63 -0.01
N GLU A 57 9.67 -1.20 0.86
CA GLU A 57 9.87 -2.56 1.38
C GLU A 57 9.45 -3.66 0.39
N ALA A 58 8.97 -3.31 -0.82
CA ALA A 58 8.44 -4.25 -1.81
C ALA A 58 7.30 -5.15 -1.28
N ALA A 59 6.55 -4.69 -0.28
CA ALA A 59 5.38 -5.38 0.25
C ALA A 59 4.19 -5.32 -0.72
N LEU A 60 4.13 -4.23 -1.50
CA LEU A 60 3.16 -4.06 -2.57
C LEU A 60 3.92 -3.77 -3.87
N LEU A 61 3.51 -4.42 -4.95
CA LEU A 61 3.99 -4.14 -6.30
C LEU A 61 2.87 -3.48 -7.09
N GLY A 62 3.15 -2.33 -7.71
CA GLY A 62 2.16 -1.69 -8.59
C GLY A 62 1.83 -2.59 -9.77
N ASP A 63 0.55 -2.68 -10.12
CA ASP A 63 0.15 -3.30 -11.38
C ASP A 63 0.49 -2.32 -12.52
N GLU A 64 1.59 -2.57 -13.24
CA GLU A 64 2.08 -1.76 -14.37
C GLU A 64 0.98 -1.50 -15.42
N HIS A 65 -0.03 -2.37 -15.54
CA HIS A 65 -1.15 -2.18 -16.45
C HIS A 65 -2.15 -1.09 -16.00
N THR A 66 -2.01 -0.63 -14.76
CA THR A 66 -2.79 0.45 -14.14
C THR A 66 -1.93 1.64 -13.73
N ALA A 67 -0.71 1.72 -14.25
CA ALA A 67 0.12 2.90 -14.10
C ALA A 67 -0.64 4.11 -14.65
N PHE A 68 -0.87 5.12 -13.82
CA PHE A 68 -1.27 6.43 -14.33
C PHE A 68 0.00 7.12 -14.85
N ASP A 69 0.13 7.21 -16.17
CA ASP A 69 1.14 8.04 -16.83
C ASP A 69 0.75 9.51 -16.61
N ASP A 70 1.43 10.23 -15.72
CA ASP A 70 1.19 11.66 -15.50
C ASP A 70 2.29 12.50 -16.17
N GLU A 71 1.99 13.06 -17.34
CA GLU A 71 2.62 14.30 -17.82
C GLU A 71 2.04 15.48 -17.02
N GLY A 72 2.43 15.62 -15.75
CA GLY A 72 1.94 16.70 -14.91
C GLY A 72 2.60 16.71 -13.54
N ASP A 73 3.35 17.77 -13.26
CA ASP A 73 3.98 18.00 -11.96
C ASP A 73 2.96 17.84 -10.81
N GLN A 74 3.29 16.93 -9.89
CA GLN A 74 2.67 16.74 -8.56
C GLN A 74 1.29 16.04 -8.57
N HIS A 75 1.28 14.72 -8.52
CA HIS A 75 0.72 13.93 -7.40
C HIS A 75 1.11 12.46 -7.56
N ALA A 76 1.25 11.78 -6.43
CA ALA A 76 1.62 10.37 -6.27
C ALA A 76 1.26 9.46 -7.47
N HIS A 77 2.25 8.74 -8.00
CA HIS A 77 2.03 7.58 -8.87
C HIS A 77 1.12 6.58 -8.13
N GLY A 78 -0.19 6.74 -8.30
CA GLY A 78 -1.17 5.76 -7.87
C GLY A 78 -1.16 4.64 -8.90
N TYR A 79 -1.13 3.40 -8.44
CA TYR A 79 -1.63 2.31 -9.28
C TYR A 79 -3.08 2.08 -8.86
N ALA A 80 -3.98 1.86 -9.81
CA ALA A 80 -5.37 1.54 -9.48
C ALA A 80 -5.48 0.22 -8.70
N SER A 81 -4.47 -0.63 -8.80
CA SER A 81 -4.30 -1.81 -7.97
C SER A 81 -2.84 -2.20 -7.79
N TYR A 82 -2.56 -2.91 -6.70
CA TYR A 82 -1.27 -3.46 -6.36
C TYR A 82 -1.37 -4.98 -6.22
N PHE A 83 -0.24 -5.65 -6.23
CA PHE A 83 -0.12 -7.07 -5.89
C PHE A 83 0.53 -7.21 -4.52
N PHE A 84 -0.10 -8.00 -3.66
CA PHE A 84 0.44 -8.38 -2.37
C PHE A 84 1.59 -9.39 -2.57
N THR A 85 2.73 -9.18 -1.93
CA THR A 85 3.95 -9.99 -2.19
C THR A 85 4.27 -10.94 -1.03
N GLY A 86 5.15 -11.92 -1.24
CA GLY A 86 5.69 -12.71 -0.13
C GLY A 86 6.38 -11.85 0.94
N ARG A 87 6.96 -10.72 0.53
CA ARG A 87 7.57 -9.75 1.45
C ARG A 87 6.54 -9.06 2.36
N ALA A 88 5.29 -8.92 1.91
CA ALA A 88 4.24 -8.44 2.79
C ALA A 88 3.95 -9.42 3.94
N LEU A 89 3.99 -10.74 3.68
CA LEU A 89 3.85 -11.75 4.72
C LEU A 89 4.99 -11.67 5.74
N ASP A 90 6.24 -11.56 5.27
CA ASP A 90 7.41 -11.42 6.14
C ASP A 90 7.33 -10.21 7.09
N LEU A 91 6.70 -9.11 6.64
CA LEU A 91 6.53 -7.90 7.44
C LEU A 91 5.41 -8.00 8.48
N LEU A 92 4.42 -8.85 8.23
CA LEU A 92 3.30 -9.10 9.14
C LEU A 92 3.64 -10.13 10.23
N GLY A 93 4.63 -11.00 9.98
CA GLY A 93 5.22 -11.90 10.98
C GLY A 93 4.81 -13.36 10.84
#